data_AF-A0A959ZGK5-F1
#
_entry.id   AF-A0A959ZGK5-F1
#
_cell.length_a   1.000
_cell.length_b   1.000
_cell.length_c   1.000
_cell.angle_alpha   90.00
_cell.angle_beta   90.00
_cell.angle_gamma   90.00
#
_symmetry.space_group_name_H-M   'P 1'
#
loop_
_entity.id
_entity.type
_entity.pdbx_description
1 polymer ?
#
loop_
_entity_poly.entity_id
_entity_poly.type
_entity_poly.pdbx_seq_one_letter_code
_entity_poly.pdbx_strand_id
1 'polypeptide(L)' 'MARTSKKLPSCEDCYFRQKMLCALDLEEPCGTFRESRPEGLVPPRQPMLLLRPPRWADRDVDKSSGLRRLPT' A
#
# COMPACT_ATOMS: atom_id res chain seq x y z
N MET A 1 29.56 27.64 -2.81
CA MET A 1 28.21 27.05 -2.66
C MET A 1 28.17 26.29 -1.34
N ALA A 2 27.39 26.77 -0.36
CA ALA A 2 27.29 26.12 0.95
C ALA A 2 26.49 24.82 0.81
N ARG A 3 27.01 23.71 1.34
CA ARG A 3 26.28 22.43 1.38
C ARG A 3 25.21 22.54 2.46
N THR A 4 23.94 22.54 2.08
CA THR A 4 22.83 22.42 3.02
C THR A 4 22.94 21.07 3.72
N SER A 5 23.25 21.08 5.02
CA SER A 5 23.19 19.88 5.84
C SER A 5 21.74 19.37 5.84
N LYS A 6 21.51 18.14 5.36
CA LYS A 6 20.18 17.50 5.42
C LYS A 6 19.89 17.22 6.89
N LYS A 7 18.94 17.95 7.48
CA LYS A 7 18.36 17.58 8.78
C LYS A 7 17.83 16.15 8.68
N LEU A 8 18.06 15.36 9.73
CA LEU A 8 17.37 14.08 9.87
C LEU A 8 15.87 14.36 10.06
N PRO A 9 14.98 13.58 9.43
CA PRO A 9 13.55 13.73 9.62
C PRO A 9 13.18 13.44 11.08
N SER A 10 12.20 14.18 11.61
CA SER A 10 11.62 13.99 12.95
C SER A 10 10.11 13.78 12.87
N CYS A 11 9.47 13.29 13.94
CA CYS A 11 8.01 13.15 13.94
C CYS A 11 7.28 14.50 13.86
N GLU A 12 7.92 15.60 14.28
CA GLU A 12 7.36 16.96 14.14
C GLU A 12 7.19 17.38 12.67
N ASP A 13 7.97 16.79 11.76
CA ASP A 13 7.85 16.98 10.31
C ASP A 13 6.79 16.05 9.67
N CYS A 14 6.17 15.16 10.46
CA CYS A 14 5.17 14.20 9.98
C CYS A 14 3.81 14.87 9.77
N TYR A 15 3.21 14.62 8.60
CA TYR A 15 1.85 15.05 8.27
C TYR A 15 0.84 14.71 9.37
N PHE A 16 0.92 13.50 9.94
CA PHE A 16 -0.02 13.07 10.97
C PHE A 16 0.17 13.82 12.29
N ARG A 17 1.40 14.16 12.68
CA ARG A 17 1.69 14.91 13.92
C ARG A 17 1.16 16.33 13.83
N GLN A 18 1.44 17.02 12.73
CA GLN A 18 0.95 18.39 12.49
C GLN A 18 -0.58 18.49 12.40
N LYS A 19 -1.26 17.37 12.13
CA LYS A 19 -2.73 17.29 12.11
C LYS A 19 -3.32 16.66 13.38
N MET A 20 -2.52 16.38 14.41
CA MET A 20 -2.95 15.72 15.65
C MET A 20 -3.61 14.34 15.40
N LEU A 21 -3.17 13.64 14.36
CA LEU A 21 -3.62 12.30 13.94
C LEU A 21 -2.55 11.22 14.11
N CYS A 22 -1.38 11.56 14.64
CA CYS A 22 -0.31 10.58 14.85
C CYS A 22 -0.68 9.65 16.00
N ALA A 23 -0.61 8.35 15.78
CA ALA A 23 -0.95 7.34 16.77
C ALA A 23 0.14 7.13 17.85
N LEU A 24 1.37 7.60 17.59
CA LEU A 24 2.53 7.42 18.45
C LEU A 24 2.99 8.77 18.98
N ASP A 25 3.41 8.82 20.24
CA ASP A 25 4.04 10.00 20.86
C ASP A 25 5.56 9.78 20.93
N LEU A 26 6.21 9.97 19.78
CA LEU A 26 7.65 9.77 19.59
C LEU A 26 8.25 11.04 18.99
N GLU A 27 9.51 11.33 19.31
CA GLU A 27 10.26 12.42 18.67
C GLU A 27 10.88 11.97 17.33
N GLU A 28 11.24 10.69 17.23
CA GLU A 28 11.77 10.06 16.01
C GLU A 28 10.67 9.77 14.97
N PRO A 29 11.01 9.66 13.67
CA PRO A 29 10.03 9.32 12.64
C PRO A 29 9.21 8.08 12.99
N CYS A 30 7.89 8.24 13.09
CA CYS A 30 7.00 7.13 13.37
C CYS A 30 6.94 6.10 12.22
N GLY A 31 6.50 4.87 12.50
CA GLY A 31 6.39 3.81 11.48
C GLY A 31 5.45 4.14 10.31
N THR A 32 4.59 5.13 10.48
CA THR A 32 3.69 5.66 9.45
C THR A 32 4.13 7.03 8.92
N PHE A 33 5.40 7.42 9.09
CA PHE A 33 5.90 8.73 8.70
C PHE A 33 5.56 9.07 7.24
N ARG A 34 4.99 10.25 7.06
CA ARG A 34 4.68 10.88 5.78
C ARG A 34 5.10 12.33 5.91
N GLU A 35 5.97 12.81 5.03
CA GLU A 35 6.41 14.21 5.03
C GLU A 35 5.22 15.16 4.90
N SER A 36 5.14 16.18 5.75
CA SER A 36 4.10 17.21 5.65
C SER A 36 4.41 18.18 4.51
N ARG A 37 3.81 17.93 3.35
CA ARG A 37 3.94 18.76 2.15
C ARG A 37 2.68 19.62 1.93
N PRO A 38 2.78 20.79 1.27
CA PRO A 38 1.62 21.63 0.99
C PRO A 38 0.56 20.94 0.13
N GLU A 39 0.93 19.97 -0.70
CA GLU A 39 0.00 19.16 -1.49
C GLU A 39 -0.80 18.14 -0.65
N GLY A 40 -0.41 17.94 0.62
CA GLY A 40 -0.99 16.96 1.53
C GLY A 40 -0.64 15.52 1.17
N LEU A 41 -1.46 14.57 1.64
CA LEU A 41 -1.30 13.16 1.29
C LEU A 41 -1.78 12.92 -0.14
N VAL A 42 -0.85 12.66 -1.05
CA VAL A 42 -1.16 12.27 -2.42
C VAL A 42 -1.33 10.75 -2.48
N PRO A 43 -2.54 10.22 -2.75
CA PRO A 43 -2.73 8.79 -2.90
C PRO A 43 -2.00 8.29 -4.14
N PRO A 44 -1.35 7.10 -4.07
CA PRO A 44 -0.80 6.48 -5.27
C PRO A 44 -1.93 6.15 -6.26
N ARG A 45 -1.61 6.11 -7.55
CA ARG A 45 -2.57 5.65 -8.56
C ARG A 45 -2.94 4.20 -8.25
N GLN A 46 -4.21 3.98 -7.89
CA GLN A 46 -4.73 2.66 -7.61
C GLN A 46 -4.62 1.79 -8.89
N PRO A 47 -4.06 0.57 -8.82
CA PRO A 47 -4.01 -0.32 -9.97
C PRO A 47 -5.42 -0.73 -10.40
N MET A 48 -5.58 -1.07 -11.68
CA MET A 48 -6.85 -1.63 -12.14
C MET A 48 -7.14 -2.97 -11.46
N LEU A 49 -8.38 -3.17 -11.06
CA LEU A 49 -8.83 -4.46 -10.56
C LEU A 49 -8.88 -5.47 -11.71
N LEU A 50 -8.11 -6.55 -11.59
CA LEU A 50 -8.19 -7.67 -12.52
C LEU A 50 -9.31 -8.61 -12.06
N LEU A 51 -10.28 -8.84 -12.94
CA LEU A 51 -11.38 -9.76 -12.66
C LEU A 51 -10.84 -11.19 -12.63
N ARG A 52 -10.88 -11.83 -11.46
CA ARG A 52 -10.65 -13.27 -11.35
C ARG A 52 -11.89 -14.00 -11.87
N PRO A 53 -11.76 -15.07 -12.65
CA PRO A 53 -12.89 -15.93 -12.98
C PRO A 53 -13.62 -16.34 -11.70
N PRO A 54 -14.96 -16.31 -11.69
CA PRO A 54 -15.68 -16.82 -10.55
C PRO A 54 -15.38 -18.31 -10.40
N ARG A 55 -15.36 -18.82 -9.17
CA ARG A 55 -15.07 -20.22 -8.83
C ARG A 55 -15.94 -21.28 -9.53
N TRP A 56 -17.01 -20.87 -10.22
CA TRP A 56 -17.83 -21.76 -11.03
C TRP A 56 -17.38 -21.84 -12.50
N ALA A 57 -16.58 -20.90 -13.00
CA ALA A 57 -16.10 -20.86 -14.39
C ALA A 57 -15.12 -22.01 -14.72
N ASP A 58 -14.43 -22.58 -13.73
CA ASP A 58 -13.56 -23.75 -13.91
C ASP A 58 -14.33 -25.06 -14.13
N ARG A 59 -15.65 -25.07 -13.90
CA ARG A 59 -16.47 -26.30 -13.95
C ARG A 59 -16.81 -26.75 -15.36
N ASP A 60 -16.61 -25.89 -16.37
CA ASP A 60 -16.98 -26.15 -17.76
C ASP A 60 -15.80 -26.62 -18.64
N VAL A 61 -14.58 -26.69 -18.10
CA VAL A 61 -13.38 -27.16 -18.82
C VAL A 61 -13.30 -28.70 -18.91
N ASP A 62 -14.05 -29.43 -18.09
CA ASP A 62 -14.07 -30.90 -18.06
C ASP A 62 -15.33 -31.47 -18.75
N LYS A 63 -15.54 -31.17 -20.04
CA LYS A 63 -16.56 -31.86 -20.86
C LYS A 63 -16.04 -32.44 -22.18
N SER A 64 -14.83 -32.09 -22.62
CA SER A 64 -14.24 -32.58 -23.88
C SER A 64 -12.99 -33.43 -23.72
N SER A 65 -12.40 -33.53 -22.53
CA SER A 65 -11.13 -34.25 -22.30
C SER A 65 -11.28 -35.73 -21.99
N GLY A 66 -12.46 -36.20 -21.56
CA GLY A 66 -12.71 -37.62 -21.27
C GLY A 66 -11.77 -38.27 -20.24
N LEU A 67 -10.88 -37.50 -19.59
CA LEU A 67 -9.96 -37.98 -18.57
C LEU A 67 -10.41 -37.46 -17.21
N ARG A 68 -11.13 -38.31 -16.49
CA ARG A 68 -11.32 -38.14 -15.04
C ARG A 68 -9.95 -38.10 -14.38
N ARG A 69 -9.55 -36.98 -13.78
CA ARG A 69 -8.44 -36.97 -12.82
C ARG A 69 -8.86 -37.78 -11.60
N LEU A 70 -8.22 -38.93 -11.38
CA LEU A 70 -8.31 -39.66 -10.12
C LEU A 70 -7.75 -38.77 -8.98
N PRO A 71 -8.43 -38.67 -7.83
CA PRO A 71 -7.86 -38.05 -6.65
C PRO A 71 -6.79 -38.98 -6.02
N THR A 72 -5.62 -38.38 -5.79
CA THR A 72 -4.46 -38.75 -4.95
C THR A 72 -3.95 -40.18 -4.98
#